data_AF-A0A2H0CDF7-F1
#
_entry.id   AF-A0A2H0CDF7-F1
#
_cell.length_a   1.000
_cell.length_b   1.000
_cell.length_c   1.000
_cell.angle_alpha   90.00
_cell.angle_beta   90.00
_cell.angle_gamma   90.00
#
_symmetry.space_group_name_H-M   'P 1'
#
loop_
_entity.id
_entity.type
_entity.pdbx_description
1 polymer ?
#
loop_
_entity_poly.entity_id
_entity_poly.type
_entity_poly.pdbx_seq_one_letter_code
_entity_poly.pdbx_strand_id
1 'polypeptide(L)'
;MDFRIYCLLGDGEIQEGQVWEAAMTASHHKLDNICAILDRNSVQENGPVEEIKHEEPLVDKWRSFGWKVIEIDGHNFTEIIAALDEFDQVKDKPTMIVAHTIKGKGVSFMEGQAKWHGKAPKKEELEIALKELGF
;
A
#
# COMPACT_ATOMS: atom_id res chain seq x y z
N MET A 1 -13.47 2.38 20.60
CA MET A 1 -12.11 2.47 21.19
C MET A 1 -11.63 3.91 21.04
N ASP A 2 -10.81 4.41 21.96
CA ASP A 2 -10.37 5.82 21.96
C ASP A 2 -9.18 6.11 21.02
N PHE A 3 -8.72 5.14 20.22
CA PHE A 3 -7.59 5.29 19.32
C PHE A 3 -7.78 4.50 18.03
N ARG A 4 -7.16 4.99 16.95
CA ARG A 4 -7.08 4.35 15.63
C ARG A 4 -5.68 3.79 15.40
N ILE A 5 -5.62 2.71 14.63
CA ILE A 5 -4.40 2.01 14.25
C ILE A 5 -4.27 2.11 12.74
N TYR A 6 -3.14 2.63 12.27
CA TYR A 6 -2.79 2.69 10.85
C TYR A 6 -1.60 1.77 10.60
N CYS A 7 -1.67 0.95 9.54
CA CYS A 7 -0.61 0.04 9.14
C CYS A 7 -0.36 0.18 7.64
N LEU A 8 0.87 0.46 7.24
CA LEU A 8 1.26 0.45 5.83
C LEU A 8 1.82 -0.93 5.48
N LEU A 9 1.33 -1.53 4.41
CA LEU A 9 1.75 -2.83 3.88
C LEU A 9 2.29 -2.67 2.46
N GLY A 10 3.27 -3.49 2.08
CA GLY A 10 3.68 -3.64 0.68
C GLY A 10 2.91 -4.74 -0.06
N ASP A 11 2.74 -4.62 -1.38
CA ASP A 11 2.16 -5.70 -2.19
C ASP A 11 3.03 -6.98 -2.24
N GLY A 12 4.35 -6.86 -2.24
CA GLY A 12 5.23 -8.02 -1.99
C GLY A 12 5.06 -8.63 -0.59
N GLU A 13 4.78 -7.82 0.44
CA GLU A 13 4.66 -8.25 1.83
C GLU A 13 3.41 -9.11 2.07
N ILE A 14 2.28 -8.75 1.45
CA ILE A 14 1.02 -9.49 1.63
C ILE A 14 1.05 -10.91 1.05
N GLN A 15 2.15 -11.30 0.41
CA GLN A 15 2.38 -12.66 -0.06
C GLN A 15 2.72 -13.63 1.08
N GLU A 16 3.06 -13.09 2.24
CA GLU A 16 3.31 -13.84 3.47
C GLU A 16 2.03 -14.33 4.12
N GLY A 17 2.04 -15.59 4.57
CA GLY A 17 0.87 -16.25 5.16
C GLY A 17 0.30 -15.52 6.37
N GLN A 18 1.19 -14.98 7.22
CA GLN A 18 0.82 -14.29 8.46
C GLN A 18 -0.08 -13.06 8.23
N VAL A 19 0.01 -12.40 7.07
CA VAL A 19 -0.85 -11.26 6.73
C VAL A 19 -2.31 -11.71 6.62
N TRP A 20 -2.54 -12.88 6.01
CA TRP A 20 -3.87 -13.45 5.86
C TRP A 20 -4.43 -13.98 7.19
N GLU A 21 -3.57 -14.53 8.04
CA GLU A 21 -3.95 -14.90 9.42
C GLU A 21 -4.41 -13.66 10.20
N ALA A 22 -3.64 -12.57 10.15
CA ALA A 22 -4.01 -11.30 10.78
C ALA A 22 -5.30 -10.70 10.19
N ALA A 23 -5.50 -10.79 8.87
CA ALA A 23 -6.71 -10.33 8.20
C ALA A 23 -7.96 -11.07 8.69
N MET A 24 -7.88 -12.39 8.88
CA MET A 24 -8.96 -13.19 9.49
C MET A 24 -9.24 -12.75 10.92
N THR A 25 -8.20 -12.60 11.74
CA THR A 25 -8.33 -12.21 13.16
C THR A 25 -8.98 -10.84 13.31
N ALA A 26 -8.56 -9.85 12.53
CA ALA A 26 -9.09 -8.49 12.61
C ALA A 26 -10.59 -8.43 12.27
N SER A 27 -11.00 -9.18 11.26
CA SER A 27 -12.41 -9.30 10.86
C SER A 27 -13.23 -10.07 11.91
N HIS A 28 -12.72 -11.19 12.42
CA HIS A 28 -13.38 -11.99 13.46
C HIS A 28 -13.69 -11.15 14.72
N HIS A 29 -12.74 -10.30 15.12
CA HIS A 29 -12.89 -9.41 16.27
C HIS A 29 -13.56 -8.07 15.94
N LYS A 30 -14.01 -7.85 14.70
CA LYS A 30 -14.69 -6.63 14.25
C LYS A 30 -13.89 -5.36 14.56
N LEU A 31 -12.58 -5.39 14.30
CA LEU A 31 -11.67 -4.31 14.66
C LEU A 31 -11.82 -3.10 13.72
N ASP A 32 -12.88 -2.32 13.93
CA ASP A 32 -13.20 -1.12 13.16
C ASP A 32 -12.29 0.09 13.39
N ASN A 33 -11.34 -0.04 14.32
CA ASN A 33 -10.30 0.92 14.58
C ASN A 33 -8.99 0.63 13.83
N ILE A 34 -8.94 -0.42 12.98
CA ILE A 34 -7.78 -0.72 12.13
C ILE A 34 -8.02 -0.23 10.69
N CYS A 35 -7.09 0.58 10.21
CA CYS A 35 -6.92 0.95 8.81
C CYS A 35 -5.58 0.40 8.31
N ALA A 36 -5.62 -0.61 7.45
CA ALA A 36 -4.47 -1.02 6.68
C ALA A 36 -4.45 -0.25 5.35
N ILE A 37 -3.27 0.15 4.91
CA ILE A 37 -3.05 0.85 3.64
C ILE A 37 -2.05 0.00 2.88
N LEU A 38 -2.42 -0.44 1.68
CA LEU A 38 -1.53 -1.18 0.81
C LEU A 38 -0.87 -0.22 -0.18
N ASP A 39 0.46 -0.16 -0.16
CA ASP A 39 1.27 0.47 -1.20
C ASP A 39 1.31 -0.47 -2.43
N ARG A 40 0.32 -0.32 -3.31
CA ARG A 40 0.17 -1.13 -4.53
C ARG A 40 0.97 -0.51 -5.66
N ASN A 41 2.29 -0.69 -5.60
CA ASN A 41 3.25 -0.15 -6.58
C ASN A 41 3.68 -1.15 -7.66
N SER A 42 3.24 -2.41 -7.56
CA SER A 42 3.46 -3.54 -8.48
C SER A 42 4.91 -4.02 -8.62
N VAL A 43 5.82 -3.62 -7.72
CA VAL A 43 7.26 -3.93 -7.82
C VAL A 43 7.84 -4.41 -6.48
N GLN A 44 8.43 -5.61 -6.48
CA GLN A 44 9.20 -6.15 -5.35
C GLN A 44 10.72 -5.95 -5.53
N GLU A 45 11.53 -6.63 -4.70
CA GLU A 45 12.99 -6.61 -4.80
C GLU A 45 13.49 -7.14 -6.15
N ASN A 46 12.97 -8.29 -6.58
CA ASN A 46 13.51 -9.02 -7.73
C ASN A 46 12.75 -8.77 -9.05
N GLY A 47 11.83 -7.80 -9.10
CA GLY A 47 11.03 -7.52 -10.29
C GLY A 47 9.55 -7.23 -10.02
N PRO A 48 8.71 -7.29 -11.07
CA PRO A 48 7.27 -7.09 -10.96
C PRO A 48 6.60 -8.14 -10.07
N VAL A 49 5.63 -7.71 -9.26
CA VAL A 49 4.86 -8.60 -8.37
C VAL A 49 4.19 -9.73 -9.16
N GLU A 50 3.60 -9.42 -10.31
CA GLU A 50 2.88 -10.39 -11.15
C GLU A 50 3.77 -11.51 -11.69
N GLU A 51 5.04 -11.23 -11.96
CA GLU A 51 6.01 -12.21 -12.46
C GLU A 51 6.59 -13.08 -11.34
N ILE A 52 6.74 -12.52 -10.14
CA ILE A 52 7.29 -13.24 -8.98
C ILE A 52 6.22 -14.13 -8.35
N LYS A 53 5.10 -13.54 -7.95
CA LYS A 53 3.98 -14.24 -7.32
C LYS A 53 2.73 -13.38 -7.45
N HIS A 54 1.94 -13.68 -8.46
CA HIS A 54 0.72 -12.96 -8.76
C HIS A 54 -0.33 -13.06 -7.64
N GLU A 55 -0.90 -11.92 -7.26
CA GLU A 55 -1.82 -11.79 -6.13
C GLU A 55 -3.27 -11.44 -6.51
N GLU A 56 -3.58 -11.22 -7.79
CA GLU A 56 -4.96 -10.91 -8.19
C GLU A 56 -5.88 -12.15 -8.08
N PRO A 57 -7.19 -11.98 -7.84
CA PRO A 57 -7.87 -10.72 -7.55
C PRO A 57 -7.60 -10.26 -6.10
N LEU A 58 -6.90 -9.14 -5.94
CA LEU A 58 -6.38 -8.68 -4.64
C LEU A 58 -7.50 -8.08 -3.78
N VAL A 59 -8.27 -7.19 -4.37
CA VAL A 59 -9.38 -6.50 -3.71
C VAL A 59 -10.44 -7.50 -3.24
N ASP A 60 -10.75 -8.49 -4.07
CA ASP A 60 -11.74 -9.52 -3.73
C ASP A 60 -11.24 -10.45 -2.62
N LYS A 61 -9.92 -10.73 -2.54
CA LYS A 61 -9.35 -11.44 -1.38
C LYS A 61 -9.62 -10.66 -0.10
N TRP A 62 -9.28 -9.37 -0.04
CA TRP A 62 -9.54 -8.55 1.16
C TRP A 62 -11.02 -8.47 1.52
N ARG A 63 -11.91 -8.28 0.53
CA ARG A 63 -13.37 -8.33 0.73
C ARG A 63 -13.81 -9.69 1.28
N SER A 64 -13.23 -10.79 0.80
CA SER A 64 -13.57 -12.15 1.26
C SER A 64 -13.19 -12.40 2.73
N PHE A 65 -12.17 -11.72 3.24
CA PHE A 65 -11.82 -11.72 4.67
C PHE A 65 -12.78 -10.87 5.53
N GLY A 66 -13.77 -10.18 4.93
CA GLY A 66 -14.76 -9.37 5.67
C GLY A 66 -14.36 -7.90 5.87
N TRP A 67 -13.28 -7.45 5.22
CA TRP A 67 -12.81 -6.07 5.30
C TRP A 67 -13.64 -5.12 4.44
N LYS A 68 -13.78 -3.87 4.88
CA LYS A 68 -14.13 -2.76 3.98
C LYS A 68 -12.92 -2.50 3.09
N VAL A 69 -13.10 -2.40 1.78
CA VAL A 69 -12.00 -2.09 0.84
C VAL A 69 -12.32 -0.82 0.07
N ILE A 70 -11.36 0.10 0.03
CA ILE A 70 -11.42 1.38 -0.68
C ILE A 70 -10.22 1.42 -1.63
N GLU A 71 -10.44 1.67 -2.92
CA GLU A 71 -9.37 1.81 -3.91
C GLU A 71 -9.18 3.29 -4.24
N ILE A 72 -7.92 3.74 -4.28
CA ILE A 72 -7.57 5.14 -4.55
C ILE A 72 -6.34 5.25 -5.46
N ASP A 73 -6.19 6.38 -6.13
CA ASP A 73 -4.88 6.85 -6.59
C ASP A 73 -4.04 7.28 -5.37
N GLY A 74 -2.97 6.54 -5.11
CA GLY A 74 -2.06 6.77 -3.99
C GLY A 74 -1.20 8.03 -4.10
N HIS A 75 -1.30 8.78 -5.21
CA HIS A 75 -0.68 10.10 -5.39
C HIS A 75 -1.70 11.24 -5.38
N ASN A 76 -2.99 10.95 -5.20
CA ASN A 76 -4.04 11.95 -5.12
C ASN A 76 -4.42 12.22 -3.66
N PHE A 77 -3.92 13.33 -3.11
CA PHE A 77 -4.22 13.74 -1.73
C PHE A 77 -5.72 13.88 -1.43
N THR A 78 -6.53 14.25 -2.43
CA THR A 78 -7.99 14.36 -2.23
C THR A 78 -8.61 12.98 -1.97
N GLU A 79 -8.19 11.96 -2.71
CA GLU A 79 -8.67 10.60 -2.54
C GLU A 79 -8.14 9.96 -1.26
N ILE A 80 -6.87 10.22 -0.91
CA ILE A 80 -6.28 9.75 0.36
C ILE A 80 -7.07 10.29 1.55
N ILE A 81 -7.33 11.61 1.59
CA ILE A 81 -8.09 12.23 2.68
C ILE A 81 -9.51 11.67 2.72
N ALA A 82 -10.19 11.58 1.57
CA ALA A 82 -11.54 11.04 1.51
C ALA A 82 -11.63 9.57 2.00
N ALA A 83 -10.64 8.74 1.68
CA ALA A 83 -10.60 7.35 2.13
C ALA A 83 -10.36 7.23 3.64
N LEU A 84 -9.54 8.11 4.22
CA LEU A 84 -9.33 8.20 5.66
C LEU A 84 -10.57 8.71 6.39
N ASP A 85 -11.26 9.72 5.84
CA ASP A 85 -12.54 10.22 6.37
C ASP A 85 -13.64 9.14 6.28
N GLU A 86 -13.63 8.31 5.24
CA GLU A 86 -14.55 7.18 5.11
C GLU A 86 -14.26 6.09 6.14
N PHE A 87 -12.98 5.72 6.32
CA PHE A 87 -12.55 4.80 7.40
C PHE A 87 -13.07 5.28 8.75
N ASP A 88 -13.13 6.60 8.97
CA ASP A 88 -13.60 7.14 10.23
C ASP A 88 -15.04 6.76 10.58
N GLN A 89 -15.86 6.52 9.55
CA GLN A 89 -17.28 6.16 9.66
C GLN A 89 -17.54 4.66 9.66
N VAL A 90 -16.55 3.83 9.31
CA VAL A 90 -16.71 2.37 9.28
C VAL A 90 -16.92 1.82 10.69
N LYS A 91 -17.82 0.83 10.81
CA LYS A 91 -18.15 0.13 12.05
C LYS A 91 -18.16 -1.38 11.83
N ASP A 92 -17.89 -2.12 12.91
CA ASP A 92 -17.94 -3.58 12.98
C ASP A 92 -17.01 -4.35 12.00
N LYS A 93 -16.06 -3.67 11.32
CA LYS A 93 -15.07 -4.30 10.45
C LYS A 93 -13.84 -3.42 10.22
N PRO A 94 -12.66 -4.02 10.02
CA PRO A 94 -11.46 -3.29 9.63
C PRO A 94 -11.56 -2.76 8.18
N THR A 95 -10.72 -1.77 7.86
CA THR A 95 -10.65 -1.14 6.54
C THR A 95 -9.30 -1.34 5.87
N MET A 96 -9.31 -1.72 4.61
CA MET A 96 -8.16 -1.79 3.72
C MET A 96 -8.28 -0.68 2.67
N ILE A 97 -7.31 0.22 2.63
CA ILE A 97 -7.16 1.19 1.54
C ILE A 97 -6.11 0.64 0.59
N VAL A 98 -6.51 0.28 -0.63
CA VAL A 98 -5.59 -0.12 -1.70
C VAL A 98 -5.19 1.14 -2.46
N ALA A 99 -3.98 1.62 -2.20
CA ALA A 99 -3.45 2.82 -2.81
C ALA A 99 -2.57 2.44 -4.01
N HIS A 100 -3.05 2.72 -5.22
CA HIS A 100 -2.30 2.47 -6.45
C HIS A 100 -1.21 3.53 -6.59
N THR A 101 0.06 3.12 -6.51
CA THR A 101 1.21 4.03 -6.45
C THR A 101 2.24 3.70 -7.54
N ILE A 102 3.33 4.47 -7.57
CA ILE A 102 4.44 4.31 -8.49
C ILE A 102 5.68 4.27 -7.61
N LYS A 103 6.40 3.14 -7.60
CA LYS A 103 7.63 3.00 -6.82
C LYS A 103 8.65 4.02 -7.30
N GLY A 104 9.22 4.81 -6.41
CA GLY A 104 10.16 5.89 -6.77
C GLY A 104 9.50 7.11 -7.42
N LYS A 105 8.20 7.34 -7.20
CA LYS A 105 7.44 8.49 -7.71
C LYS A 105 8.23 9.80 -7.59
N GLY A 106 8.25 10.57 -8.68
CA GLY A 106 8.84 11.92 -8.71
C GLY A 106 10.31 11.95 -9.12
N VAL A 107 10.97 10.80 -9.27
CA VAL A 107 12.34 10.69 -9.79
C VAL A 107 12.35 9.81 -11.04
N SER A 108 12.58 10.41 -12.19
CA SER A 108 12.36 9.83 -13.52
C SER A 108 13.08 8.49 -13.74
N PHE A 109 14.31 8.36 -13.25
CA PHE A 109 15.10 7.15 -13.39
C PHE A 109 14.82 6.08 -12.32
N MET A 110 14.00 6.39 -11.32
CA MET A 110 13.55 5.49 -10.25
C MET A 110 12.13 4.96 -10.46
N GLU A 111 11.25 5.70 -11.15
CA GLU A 111 9.85 5.30 -11.34
C GLU A 111 9.69 3.89 -11.92
N GLY A 112 9.05 3.00 -11.14
CA GLY A 112 8.74 1.62 -11.52
C GLY A 112 9.94 0.67 -11.61
N GLN A 113 11.12 1.07 -11.12
CA GLN A 113 12.35 0.31 -11.30
C GLN A 113 12.73 -0.53 -10.07
N ALA A 114 12.66 -1.86 -10.17
CA ALA A 114 13.04 -2.78 -9.08
C ALA A 114 14.47 -2.57 -8.55
N LYS A 115 15.42 -2.22 -9.44
CA LYS A 115 16.83 -1.95 -9.08
C LYS A 115 17.02 -0.86 -8.02
N TRP A 116 16.02 0.00 -7.82
CA TRP A 116 16.03 1.10 -6.85
C TRP A 116 15.35 0.76 -5.53
N HIS A 117 14.91 -0.50 -5.34
CA HIS A 117 14.24 -0.92 -4.11
C HIS A 117 15.13 -0.80 -2.87
N GLY A 118 16.40 -1.20 -2.97
CA GLY A 118 17.36 -1.18 -1.86
C GLY A 118 18.69 -0.52 -2.19
N LYS A 119 18.82 0.13 -3.36
CA LYS A 119 20.07 0.73 -3.83
C LYS A 119 20.11 2.23 -3.54
N ALA A 120 21.15 2.67 -2.85
CA ALA A 120 21.42 4.10 -2.66
C ALA A 120 21.86 4.78 -3.97
N PRO A 121 21.37 5.99 -4.28
CA PRO A 121 21.84 6.77 -5.43
C PRO A 121 23.29 7.24 -5.22
N LYS A 122 24.05 7.31 -6.32
CA LYS A 122 25.34 8.01 -6.37
C LYS A 122 25.13 9.51 -6.29
N LYS A 123 26.22 10.25 -6.09
CA LYS A 123 26.19 11.71 -5.98
C LYS A 123 25.53 12.37 -7.21
N GLU A 124 25.85 11.90 -8.41
CA GLU A 124 25.30 12.44 -9.65
C GLU A 124 23.80 12.13 -9.78
N GLU A 125 23.37 10.93 -9.38
CA GLU A 125 21.97 10.52 -9.39
C GLU A 125 21.15 11.31 -8.34
N LEU A 126 21.75 11.63 -7.20
CA LEU A 126 21.15 12.48 -6.16
C LEU A 126 20.90 13.91 -6.69
N GLU A 127 21.88 14.51 -7.36
CA GLU A 127 21.75 15.87 -7.93
C GLU A 127 20.60 15.95 -8.94
N ILE A 128 20.44 14.90 -9.77
CA ILE A 128 19.32 14.80 -10.72
C ILE A 128 17.99 14.69 -9.96
N ALA A 129 17.90 13.77 -9.00
CA ALA A 129 16.68 13.53 -8.23
C ALA A 129 16.21 14.78 -7.48
N LEU A 130 17.12 15.50 -6.81
CA LEU A 130 16.78 16.73 -6.09
C LEU A 130 16.21 17.80 -7.02
N LYS A 131 16.83 17.99 -8.19
CA LYS A 131 16.36 18.93 -9.20
C LYS A 131 14.95 18.57 -9.71
N GLU A 132 14.69 17.28 -9.95
CA GLU A 132 13.36 16.81 -10.39
C GLU A 132 12.28 17.01 -9.32
N LEU A 133 12.65 16.91 -8.04
CA LEU A 133 11.77 17.17 -6.90
C LEU A 133 11.60 18.65 -6.57
N GLY A 134 12.29 19.56 -7.28
CA GLY A 134 12.18 21.00 -7.10
C GLY A 134 13.04 21.58 -5.96
N PHE A 135 14.09 20.88 -5.56
CA PHE A 135 15.12 21.39 -4.63
C PHE A 135 16.28 22.09 -5.36
#